data_AF-A0A1V5ZKD0-F1
#
_entry.id   AF-A0A1V5ZKD0-F1
#
_cell.length_a   1.000
_cell.length_b   1.000
_cell.length_c   1.000
_cell.angle_alpha   90.00
_cell.angle_beta   90.00
_cell.angle_gamma   90.00
#
_symmetry.space_group_name_H-M   'P 1'
#
loop_
_entity.id
_entity.type
_entity.pdbx_description
1 polymer ?
#
loop_
_entity_poly.entity_id
_entity_poly.type
_entity_poly.pdbx_seq_one_letter_code
_entity_poly.pdbx_strand_id
1 'polypeptide(L)'
;MKEYNKILELLPSFGFGGSNLAIAQEIINNQFVDEVYKSKIDDDGRFIKKLESSDREMLDSGWKLFCHYFNDFVIRNKISYENFISNNFYCGNQKKKLFKACKNFYKEDITKEIEELSVLSLPKKEELFIVLSVNYNDFILCSTENSWTSCLDLKTGQFSKSLSGYLFDKNRAMIYITDKTEKSFYGIKSYTMFNRMWCLLDKKNNININISYPTREEISEKMMSKAIGFDVKNIDEKFISKYQITKIENMNDVFVFGYQDFTEFKNEKDLHLIHSKKTGCYVITKNFNEKKEISHFEDIYLLTNKEKNLNELLLTECSICGNKTTKISFINGEGICKSCFDKESLICCECGHPYKRKFITVTNEVICTKCKNKNDYVKCKKCNRYFESYGDEICEECSSKNNLICDICHSFIEEKNDLIDLTKVMFVTKEKKFKPFNSNGKVCCDCLETICEEQKIIYCENCGQYYKSNEENKCFVCGEKTL
;
A
#
# COMPACT_ATOMS: atom_id res chain seq x y z
N MET A 1 4.44 -29.35 13.80
CA MET A 1 5.87 -29.32 14.23
C MET A 1 6.87 -30.29 13.55
N LYS A 2 6.50 -31.24 12.65
CA LYS A 2 7.46 -32.24 12.08
C LYS A 2 8.09 -31.91 10.70
N GLU A 3 7.71 -30.81 10.03
CA GLU A 3 8.05 -30.61 8.60
C GLU A 3 9.20 -29.61 8.30
N TYR A 4 9.79 -28.96 9.29
CA TYR A 4 10.81 -27.92 9.03
C TYR A 4 12.19 -28.44 8.60
N ASN A 5 12.43 -29.75 8.70
CA ASN A 5 13.69 -30.37 8.28
C ASN A 5 14.03 -30.02 6.82
N LYS A 6 13.03 -29.85 5.95
CA LYS A 6 13.23 -29.47 4.55
C LYS A 6 13.64 -28.01 4.36
N ILE A 7 13.16 -27.09 5.19
CA ILE A 7 13.65 -25.70 5.16
C ILE A 7 15.13 -25.66 5.53
N LEU A 8 15.53 -26.42 6.57
CA LEU A 8 16.90 -26.46 7.04
C LEU A 8 17.88 -26.94 5.95
N GLU A 9 17.45 -27.91 5.13
CA GLU A 9 18.22 -28.39 3.96
C GLU A 9 18.42 -27.30 2.90
N LEU A 10 17.52 -26.33 2.80
CA LEU A 10 17.60 -25.24 1.81
C LEU A 10 18.40 -24.03 2.32
N LEU A 11 18.65 -23.89 3.63
CA LEU A 11 19.39 -22.74 4.18
C LEU A 11 20.74 -22.48 3.47
N PRO A 12 21.57 -23.49 3.13
CA PRO A 12 22.79 -23.25 2.35
C PRO A 12 22.52 -22.62 0.98
N SER A 13 21.45 -23.05 0.29
CA SER A 13 21.05 -22.48 -1.01
C SER A 13 20.57 -21.03 -0.90
N PHE A 14 20.03 -20.65 0.26
CA PHE A 14 19.66 -19.27 0.61
C PHE A 14 20.84 -18.41 1.05
N GLY A 15 22.04 -19.01 1.09
CA GLY A 15 23.25 -18.30 1.42
C GLY A 15 23.63 -18.38 2.90
N PHE A 16 23.10 -19.29 3.72
CA PHE A 16 23.60 -19.45 5.11
C PHE A 16 24.76 -20.43 5.16
N GLY A 17 25.86 -20.06 5.83
CA GLY A 17 27.05 -20.90 5.98
C GLY A 17 27.73 -20.69 7.33
N GLY A 18 28.58 -21.64 7.73
CA GLY A 18 29.37 -21.56 8.97
C GLY A 18 28.51 -21.34 10.23
N SER A 19 28.90 -20.39 11.07
CA SER A 19 28.18 -20.05 12.31
C SER A 19 26.76 -19.53 12.04
N ASN A 20 26.52 -18.85 10.92
CA ASN A 20 25.20 -18.31 10.59
C ASN A 20 24.20 -19.41 10.25
N LEU A 21 24.67 -20.52 9.65
CA LEU A 21 23.85 -21.69 9.41
C LEU A 21 23.38 -22.33 10.73
N ALA A 22 24.27 -22.46 11.70
CA ALA A 22 23.93 -23.01 13.02
C ALA A 22 22.90 -22.13 13.76
N ILE A 23 23.09 -20.80 13.74
CA ILE A 23 22.15 -19.84 14.35
C ILE A 23 20.78 -19.90 13.66
N ALA A 24 20.74 -19.94 12.32
CA ALA A 24 19.50 -20.07 11.56
C ALA A 24 18.76 -21.38 11.88
N GLN A 25 19.50 -22.49 11.97
CA GLN A 25 18.96 -23.79 12.35
C GLN A 25 18.37 -23.78 13.76
N GLU A 26 19.09 -23.20 14.72
CA GLU A 26 18.61 -23.06 16.10
C GLU A 26 17.30 -22.25 16.17
N ILE A 27 17.23 -21.13 15.46
CA ILE A 27 16.03 -20.28 15.45
C ILE A 27 14.84 -20.98 14.81
N ILE A 28 15.05 -21.69 13.69
CA ILE A 28 13.97 -22.44 13.04
C ILE A 28 13.53 -23.63 13.90
N ASN A 29 14.44 -24.31 14.58
CA ASN A 29 14.10 -25.43 15.47
C ASN A 29 13.34 -24.98 16.73
N ASN A 30 13.68 -23.79 17.26
CA ASN A 30 13.08 -23.25 18.47
C ASN A 30 11.83 -22.39 18.23
N GLN A 31 11.37 -22.28 16.97
CA GLN A 31 10.24 -21.48 16.48
C GLN A 31 9.65 -20.50 17.51
N PHE A 32 10.07 -19.24 17.41
CA PHE A 32 9.46 -18.22 18.23
C PHE A 32 8.03 -17.94 17.76
N VAL A 33 7.07 -18.10 18.67
CA VAL A 33 5.67 -17.69 18.49
C VAL A 33 5.29 -16.75 19.62
N ASP A 34 4.72 -15.61 19.28
CA ASP A 34 4.18 -14.66 20.28
C ASP A 34 2.95 -15.25 21.01
N GLU A 35 2.81 -14.94 22.30
CA GLU A 35 1.64 -15.34 23.12
C GLU A 35 0.30 -14.90 22.52
N VAL A 36 0.26 -13.76 21.81
CA VAL A 36 -0.92 -13.29 21.07
C VAL A 36 -1.42 -14.36 20.10
N TYR A 37 -0.50 -15.04 19.40
CA TYR A 37 -0.83 -16.06 18.42
C TYR A 37 -1.02 -17.44 19.06
N LYS A 38 -0.19 -17.81 20.05
CA LYS A 38 -0.22 -19.14 20.71
C LYS A 38 -1.61 -19.53 21.21
N SER A 39 -2.41 -18.56 21.63
CA SER A 39 -3.76 -18.82 22.14
C SER A 39 -4.74 -19.39 21.10
N LYS A 40 -4.46 -19.28 19.80
CA LYS A 40 -5.41 -19.70 18.75
C LYS A 40 -4.82 -20.51 17.61
N ILE A 41 -3.50 -20.50 17.40
CA ILE A 41 -2.88 -21.31 16.36
C ILE A 41 -2.75 -22.77 16.83
N ASP A 42 -2.75 -23.70 15.87
CA ASP A 42 -2.48 -25.12 16.11
C ASP A 42 -0.98 -25.43 16.23
N ASP A 43 -0.66 -26.71 16.46
CA ASP A 43 0.71 -27.23 16.56
C ASP A 43 1.52 -27.12 15.25
N ASP A 44 0.87 -26.76 14.15
CA ASP A 44 1.49 -26.48 12.87
C ASP A 44 1.61 -24.97 12.60
N GLY A 45 1.33 -24.14 13.60
CA GLY A 45 1.52 -22.70 13.53
C GLY A 45 0.45 -21.99 12.71
N ARG A 46 -0.72 -22.61 12.48
CA ARG A 46 -1.83 -22.02 11.73
C ARG A 46 -3.08 -21.92 12.59
N PHE A 47 -3.74 -20.77 12.53
CA PHE A 47 -5.14 -20.65 12.91
C PHE A 47 -5.97 -20.64 11.63
N ILE A 48 -6.92 -21.57 11.51
CA ILE A 48 -7.73 -21.75 10.30
C ILE A 48 -9.21 -21.59 10.65
N LYS A 49 -9.88 -20.67 9.97
CA LYS A 49 -11.32 -20.46 10.12
C LYS A 49 -12.02 -20.51 8.76
N LYS A 50 -13.11 -21.26 8.68
CA LYS A 50 -13.97 -21.29 7.49
C LYS A 50 -14.62 -19.91 7.31
N LEU A 51 -14.61 -19.41 6.08
CA LEU A 51 -15.28 -18.17 5.72
C LEU A 51 -16.76 -18.44 5.45
N GLU A 52 -17.62 -17.74 6.17
CA GLU A 52 -19.06 -17.74 5.90
C GLU A 52 -19.37 -16.92 4.64
N SER A 53 -20.57 -17.08 4.04
CA SER A 53 -20.96 -16.31 2.84
C SER A 53 -20.78 -14.80 3.05
N SER A 54 -21.19 -14.30 4.23
CA SER A 54 -21.03 -12.88 4.57
C SER A 54 -19.58 -12.42 4.67
N ASP A 55 -18.66 -13.30 5.09
CA ASP A 55 -17.25 -12.94 5.17
C ASP A 55 -16.61 -12.95 3.77
N ARG A 56 -17.02 -13.90 2.91
CA ARG A 56 -16.60 -13.95 1.51
C ARG A 56 -17.05 -12.70 0.76
N GLU A 57 -18.32 -12.32 0.87
CA GLU A 57 -18.86 -11.10 0.26
C GLU A 57 -18.04 -9.86 0.64
N MET A 58 -17.67 -9.76 1.91
CA MET A 58 -16.90 -8.63 2.44
C MET A 58 -15.44 -8.62 1.95
N LEU A 59 -14.84 -9.78 1.69
CA LEU A 59 -13.44 -9.94 1.31
C LEU A 59 -13.22 -10.03 -0.21
N ASP A 60 -14.27 -10.25 -1.00
CA ASP A 60 -14.18 -10.42 -2.46
C ASP A 60 -14.09 -9.06 -3.18
N SER A 61 -12.86 -8.65 -3.54
CA SER A 61 -12.61 -7.41 -4.29
C SER A 61 -13.28 -7.42 -5.66
N GLY A 62 -13.37 -8.58 -6.31
CA GLY A 62 -14.12 -8.75 -7.55
C GLY A 62 -15.59 -8.41 -7.39
N TRP A 63 -16.24 -8.85 -6.30
CA TRP A 63 -17.64 -8.47 -6.04
C TRP A 63 -17.81 -6.96 -5.85
N LYS A 64 -16.95 -6.32 -5.05
CA LYS A 64 -17.01 -4.87 -4.82
C LYS A 64 -16.87 -4.09 -6.12
N LEU A 65 -15.93 -4.49 -6.97
CA LEU A 65 -15.72 -3.87 -8.26
C LEU A 65 -16.88 -4.13 -9.22
N PHE A 66 -17.50 -5.32 -9.17
CA PHE A 66 -18.71 -5.62 -9.95
C PHE A 66 -19.87 -4.70 -9.55
N CYS A 67 -20.08 -4.51 -8.24
CA CYS A 67 -21.07 -3.56 -7.73
C CYS A 67 -20.77 -2.12 -8.15
N HIS A 68 -19.49 -1.76 -8.21
CA HIS A 68 -19.07 -0.43 -8.65
C HIS A 68 -19.33 -0.20 -10.14
N TYR A 69 -18.80 -1.05 -11.02
CA TYR A 69 -18.95 -0.94 -12.46
C TYR A 69 -20.39 -1.09 -12.93
N PHE A 70 -21.14 -2.00 -12.32
CA PHE A 70 -22.48 -2.38 -12.78
C PHE A 70 -23.58 -2.03 -11.79
N ASN A 71 -23.42 -0.91 -11.07
CA ASN A 71 -24.31 -0.49 -9.99
C ASN A 71 -25.79 -0.45 -10.40
N ASP A 72 -26.10 0.16 -11.55
CA ASP A 72 -27.48 0.25 -12.05
C ASP A 72 -28.09 -1.13 -12.32
N PHE A 73 -27.29 -2.01 -12.93
CA PHE A 73 -27.71 -3.39 -13.19
C PHE A 73 -27.94 -4.16 -11.88
N VAL A 74 -27.04 -4.00 -10.90
CA VAL A 74 -27.11 -4.61 -9.57
C VAL A 74 -28.36 -4.18 -8.83
N ILE A 75 -28.64 -2.87 -8.76
CA ILE A 75 -29.80 -2.31 -8.05
C ILE A 75 -31.11 -2.76 -8.72
N ARG A 76 -31.22 -2.58 -10.04
CA ARG A 76 -32.47 -2.87 -10.76
C ARG A 76 -32.85 -4.36 -10.74
N ASN A 77 -31.85 -5.24 -10.79
CA ASN A 77 -32.07 -6.68 -10.78
C ASN A 77 -31.90 -7.32 -9.40
N LYS A 78 -31.64 -6.52 -8.35
CA LYS A 78 -31.38 -6.98 -6.97
C LYS A 78 -30.33 -8.09 -6.92
N ILE A 79 -29.23 -7.88 -7.62
CA ILE A 79 -28.15 -8.86 -7.70
C ILE A 79 -27.48 -8.98 -6.32
N SER A 80 -27.42 -10.21 -5.82
CA SER A 80 -26.72 -10.58 -4.57
C SER A 80 -25.33 -11.15 -4.85
N TYR A 81 -24.51 -11.29 -3.80
CA TYR A 81 -23.22 -11.96 -3.90
C TYR A 81 -23.35 -13.42 -4.36
N GLU A 82 -24.39 -14.13 -3.91
CA GLU A 82 -24.67 -15.50 -4.35
C GLU A 82 -24.95 -15.56 -5.86
N ASN A 83 -25.59 -14.53 -6.43
CA ASN A 83 -25.79 -14.44 -7.88
C ASN A 83 -24.47 -14.25 -8.63
N PHE A 84 -23.57 -13.44 -8.08
CA PHE A 84 -22.23 -13.20 -8.63
C PHE A 84 -21.38 -14.47 -8.66
N ILE A 85 -21.30 -15.17 -7.53
CA ILE A 85 -20.55 -16.43 -7.42
C ILE A 85 -21.15 -17.49 -8.33
N SER A 86 -22.47 -17.69 -8.30
CA SER A 86 -23.14 -18.67 -9.16
C SER A 86 -23.22 -18.27 -10.64
N ASN A 87 -22.87 -17.02 -10.99
CA ASN A 87 -23.06 -16.42 -12.31
C ASN A 87 -24.49 -16.59 -12.85
N ASN A 88 -25.50 -16.56 -11.98
CA ASN A 88 -26.89 -16.75 -12.35
C ASN A 88 -27.81 -15.96 -11.43
N PHE A 89 -28.90 -15.44 -11.99
CA PHE A 89 -29.98 -14.80 -11.23
C PHE A 89 -31.33 -15.07 -11.91
N TYR A 90 -32.42 -14.78 -11.19
CA TYR A 90 -33.78 -14.91 -11.71
C TYR A 90 -34.36 -13.53 -12.02
N CYS A 91 -34.93 -13.40 -13.21
CA CYS A 91 -35.69 -12.23 -13.65
C CYS A 91 -37.12 -12.68 -13.91
N GLY A 92 -38.01 -12.52 -12.93
CA GLY A 92 -39.28 -13.24 -12.90
C GLY A 92 -39.03 -14.75 -12.77
N ASN A 93 -39.65 -15.56 -13.64
CA ASN A 93 -39.48 -17.02 -13.64
C ASN A 93 -38.30 -17.51 -14.51
N GLN A 94 -37.55 -16.60 -15.14
CA GLN A 94 -36.47 -16.96 -16.05
C GLN A 94 -35.11 -16.88 -15.36
N LYS A 95 -34.38 -18.00 -15.35
CA LYS A 95 -32.96 -18.04 -14.96
C LYS A 95 -32.10 -17.44 -16.08
N LYS A 96 -31.28 -16.43 -15.73
CA LYS A 96 -30.38 -15.74 -16.66
C LYS A 96 -28.93 -15.89 -16.19
N LYS A 97 -28.00 -16.02 -17.14
CA LYS A 97 -26.56 -15.90 -16.88
C LYS A 97 -26.22 -14.45 -16.55
N LEU A 98 -25.60 -14.20 -15.41
CA LEU A 98 -25.40 -12.86 -14.86
C LEU A 98 -24.60 -11.96 -15.81
N PHE A 99 -23.39 -12.36 -16.18
CA PHE A 99 -22.52 -11.52 -17.02
C PHE A 99 -23.09 -11.32 -18.44
N LYS A 100 -23.82 -12.30 -18.98
CA LYS A 100 -24.49 -12.16 -20.28
C LYS A 100 -25.62 -11.13 -20.21
N ALA A 101 -26.42 -11.16 -19.15
CA ALA A 101 -27.48 -10.19 -18.94
C ALA A 101 -26.91 -8.78 -18.68
N CYS A 102 -25.78 -8.70 -17.96
CA CYS A 102 -25.07 -7.45 -17.72
C CYS A 102 -24.57 -6.82 -19.03
N LYS A 103 -23.90 -7.61 -19.89
CA LYS A 103 -23.45 -7.16 -21.22
C LYS A 103 -24.62 -6.66 -22.07
N ASN A 104 -25.75 -7.37 -22.05
CA ASN A 104 -26.95 -6.97 -22.77
C ASN A 104 -27.61 -5.70 -22.21
N PHE A 105 -27.46 -5.43 -20.91
CA PHE A 105 -28.06 -4.26 -20.26
C PHE A 105 -27.37 -2.95 -20.69
N TYR A 106 -26.04 -2.94 -20.68
CA TYR A 106 -25.26 -1.77 -21.07
C TYR A 106 -25.10 -1.62 -22.59
N LYS A 107 -25.31 -2.69 -23.37
CA LYS A 107 -25.12 -2.72 -24.83
C LYS A 107 -23.70 -2.31 -25.28
N GLU A 108 -22.74 -2.41 -24.37
CA GLU A 108 -21.34 -2.05 -24.58
C GLU A 108 -20.44 -3.27 -24.38
N ASP A 109 -19.20 -3.18 -24.88
CA ASP A 109 -18.22 -4.23 -24.70
C ASP A 109 -17.54 -4.14 -23.33
N ILE A 110 -18.18 -4.74 -22.33
CA ILE A 110 -17.70 -4.77 -20.94
C ILE A 110 -16.65 -5.88 -20.68
N THR A 111 -15.96 -6.34 -21.71
CA THR A 111 -15.06 -7.51 -21.63
C THR A 111 -13.86 -7.24 -20.73
N LYS A 112 -13.28 -6.03 -20.81
CA LYS A 112 -12.14 -5.62 -19.99
C LYS A 112 -12.48 -5.61 -18.50
N GLU A 113 -13.65 -5.06 -18.14
CA GLU A 113 -14.16 -5.04 -16.78
C GLU A 113 -14.36 -6.47 -16.27
N ILE A 114 -14.96 -7.36 -17.07
CA ILE A 114 -15.15 -8.77 -16.70
C ILE A 114 -13.81 -9.49 -16.48
N GLU A 115 -12.81 -9.24 -17.32
CA GLU A 115 -11.47 -9.80 -17.17
C GLU A 115 -10.83 -9.34 -15.86
N GLU A 116 -10.87 -8.04 -15.57
CA GLU A 116 -10.35 -7.48 -14.32
C GLU A 116 -11.05 -8.10 -13.09
N LEU A 117 -12.38 -8.20 -13.13
CA LEU A 117 -13.16 -8.86 -12.08
C LEU A 117 -12.69 -10.30 -11.84
N SER A 118 -12.41 -11.05 -12.90
CA SER A 118 -12.01 -12.46 -12.78
C SER A 118 -10.67 -12.64 -12.07
N VAL A 119 -9.75 -11.67 -12.22
CA VAL A 119 -8.43 -11.68 -11.55
C VAL A 119 -8.55 -11.35 -10.07
N LEU A 120 -9.48 -10.46 -9.72
CA LEU A 120 -9.65 -9.96 -8.35
C LEU A 120 -10.68 -10.74 -7.52
N SER A 121 -11.52 -11.56 -8.17
CA SER A 121 -12.56 -12.33 -7.50
C SER A 121 -11.97 -13.48 -6.69
N LEU A 122 -12.59 -13.77 -5.53
CA LEU A 122 -12.30 -15.02 -4.84
C LEU A 122 -12.75 -16.22 -5.68
N PRO A 123 -12.06 -17.37 -5.58
CA PRO A 123 -12.47 -18.55 -6.31
C PRO A 123 -13.89 -18.99 -5.96
N LYS A 124 -14.59 -19.50 -6.97
CA LYS A 124 -15.95 -20.02 -6.87
C LYS A 124 -15.97 -21.43 -6.28
N LYS A 125 -15.33 -21.60 -5.12
CA LYS A 125 -15.24 -22.86 -4.37
C LYS A 125 -16.34 -22.93 -3.31
N GLU A 126 -16.75 -24.14 -2.96
CA GLU A 126 -17.75 -24.38 -1.91
C GLU A 126 -17.22 -23.92 -0.56
N GLU A 127 -15.96 -24.25 -0.25
CA GLU A 127 -15.32 -23.88 1.00
C GLU A 127 -14.10 -23.00 0.74
N LEU A 128 -14.05 -21.89 1.46
CA LEU A 128 -12.87 -21.04 1.59
C LEU A 128 -12.57 -20.86 3.07
N PHE A 129 -11.29 -20.68 3.38
CA PHE A 129 -10.79 -20.51 4.73
C PHE A 129 -9.89 -19.28 4.76
N ILE A 130 -9.96 -18.54 5.87
CA ILE A 130 -8.96 -17.55 6.22
C ILE A 130 -7.99 -18.18 7.22
N VAL A 131 -6.70 -17.93 7.00
CA VAL A 131 -5.62 -18.48 7.81
C VAL A 131 -4.78 -17.34 8.36
N LEU A 132 -4.52 -17.36 9.68
CA LEU A 132 -3.41 -16.64 10.29
C LEU A 132 -2.28 -17.65 10.50
N SER A 133 -1.12 -17.39 9.92
CA SER A 133 0.00 -18.32 9.91
C SER A 133 1.28 -17.67 10.42
N VAL A 134 1.94 -18.39 11.33
CA VAL A 134 3.35 -18.21 11.69
C VAL A 134 4.20 -19.37 11.15
N ASN A 135 3.62 -20.22 10.30
CA ASN A 135 4.31 -21.36 9.71
C ASN A 135 5.26 -20.90 8.60
N TYR A 136 6.56 -21.15 8.79
CA TYR A 136 7.60 -20.81 7.82
C TYR A 136 7.44 -21.46 6.45
N ASN A 137 6.77 -22.62 6.35
CA ASN A 137 6.47 -23.23 5.05
C ASN A 137 5.57 -22.33 4.21
N ASP A 138 4.60 -21.67 4.86
CA ASP A 138 3.71 -20.74 4.17
C ASP A 138 4.49 -19.52 3.71
N PHE A 139 5.42 -19.02 4.52
CA PHE A 139 6.23 -17.84 4.17
C PHE A 139 7.10 -18.14 2.95
N ILE A 140 7.70 -19.33 2.91
CA ILE A 140 8.56 -19.76 1.82
C ILE A 140 7.77 -20.01 0.55
N LEU A 141 6.63 -20.69 0.65
CA LEU A 141 5.85 -21.04 -0.53
C LEU A 141 4.82 -19.98 -0.93
N CYS A 142 4.74 -18.85 -0.24
CA CYS A 142 3.70 -17.83 -0.48
C CYS A 142 3.65 -17.30 -1.92
N SER A 143 4.76 -17.25 -2.66
CA SER A 143 4.77 -16.86 -4.09
C SER A 143 5.17 -18.02 -5.03
N THR A 144 5.63 -19.14 -4.49
CA THR A 144 6.02 -20.32 -5.28
C THR A 144 4.77 -20.95 -5.89
N GLU A 145 4.79 -21.20 -7.20
CA GLU A 145 3.66 -21.76 -7.99
C GLU A 145 2.40 -20.88 -8.05
N ASN A 146 2.50 -19.60 -7.68
CA ASN A 146 1.42 -18.63 -7.88
C ASN A 146 1.66 -17.82 -9.18
N SER A 147 0.57 -17.34 -9.80
CA SER A 147 0.65 -16.50 -11.01
C SER A 147 1.10 -15.06 -10.74
N TRP A 148 1.19 -14.67 -9.47
CA TRP A 148 1.61 -13.35 -9.02
C TRP A 148 2.87 -13.46 -8.14
N THR A 149 3.88 -12.66 -8.46
CA THR A 149 5.14 -12.61 -7.72
C THR A 149 5.18 -11.35 -6.86
N SER A 150 5.53 -11.50 -5.59
CA SER A 150 5.52 -10.38 -4.64
C SER A 150 6.66 -10.45 -3.63
N CYS A 151 7.17 -11.64 -3.31
CA CYS A 151 8.27 -11.78 -2.36
C CYS A 151 9.23 -12.91 -2.71
N LEU A 152 8.77 -14.18 -2.74
CA LEU A 152 9.64 -15.35 -2.76
C LEU A 152 9.09 -16.50 -3.63
N ASP A 153 9.77 -16.75 -4.75
CA ASP A 153 9.48 -17.85 -5.65
C ASP A 153 10.71 -18.77 -5.77
N LEU A 154 10.59 -19.96 -5.19
CA LEU A 154 11.66 -20.96 -5.23
C LEU A 154 11.81 -21.60 -6.61
N LYS A 155 10.78 -21.54 -7.47
CA LYS A 155 10.80 -22.12 -8.81
C LYS A 155 11.67 -21.30 -9.76
N THR A 156 11.54 -19.97 -9.71
CA THR A 156 12.39 -19.06 -10.49
C THR A 156 13.72 -18.74 -9.80
N GLY A 157 13.84 -19.00 -8.49
CA GLY A 157 15.06 -18.79 -7.72
C GLY A 157 15.42 -17.32 -7.50
N GLN A 158 14.63 -16.39 -8.05
CA GLN A 158 14.94 -14.96 -8.10
C GLN A 158 15.12 -14.32 -6.72
N PHE A 159 14.50 -14.89 -5.67
CA PHE A 159 14.36 -14.20 -4.38
C PHE A 159 14.69 -15.04 -3.15
N SER A 160 15.14 -16.29 -3.35
CA SER A 160 15.33 -17.26 -2.26
C SER A 160 16.41 -16.84 -1.25
N LYS A 161 17.38 -16.00 -1.65
CA LYS A 161 18.45 -15.47 -0.78
C LYS A 161 18.03 -14.27 0.08
N SER A 162 16.84 -13.69 -0.16
CA SER A 162 16.27 -12.61 0.67
C SER A 162 15.46 -13.12 1.88
N LEU A 163 15.47 -14.44 2.08
CA LEU A 163 14.60 -15.15 3.01
C LEU A 163 14.91 -14.85 4.49
N SER A 164 16.13 -14.40 4.82
CA SER A 164 16.49 -14.04 6.19
C SER A 164 15.55 -13.01 6.80
N GLY A 165 15.17 -12.00 6.03
CA GLY A 165 14.28 -10.96 6.50
C GLY A 165 12.90 -11.46 6.92
N TYR A 166 12.39 -12.51 6.30
CA TYR A 166 11.04 -13.01 6.57
C TYR A 166 11.01 -14.14 7.59
N LEU A 167 11.96 -15.08 7.54
CA LEU A 167 12.00 -16.22 8.47
C LEU A 167 12.43 -15.82 9.88
N PHE A 168 13.29 -14.81 10.01
CA PHE A 168 13.90 -14.46 11.29
C PHE A 168 13.28 -13.21 11.93
N ASP A 169 12.28 -12.63 11.27
CA ASP A 169 11.41 -11.60 11.85
C ASP A 169 10.41 -12.26 12.79
N LYS A 170 10.77 -12.29 14.08
CA LYS A 170 9.95 -12.84 15.18
C LYS A 170 8.57 -12.20 15.31
N ASN A 171 8.38 -11.02 14.73
CA ASN A 171 7.13 -10.29 14.82
C ASN A 171 6.16 -10.59 13.68
N ARG A 172 6.63 -11.32 12.65
CA ARG A 172 5.90 -11.48 11.40
C ARG A 172 4.96 -12.67 11.44
N ALA A 173 3.75 -12.44 10.98
CA ALA A 173 2.79 -13.45 10.62
C ALA A 173 2.22 -13.16 9.22
N MET A 174 1.46 -14.09 8.67
CA MET A 174 0.79 -13.93 7.39
C MET A 174 -0.69 -14.26 7.53
N ILE A 175 -1.54 -13.43 6.92
CA ILE A 175 -2.95 -13.72 6.75
C ILE A 175 -3.18 -14.10 5.30
N TYR A 176 -3.91 -15.18 5.01
CA TYR A 176 -4.24 -15.55 3.64
C TYR A 176 -5.57 -16.27 3.50
N ILE A 177 -6.11 -16.30 2.28
CA ILE A 177 -7.33 -17.03 1.93
C ILE A 177 -6.97 -18.24 1.08
N THR A 178 -7.55 -19.40 1.41
CA THR A 178 -7.27 -20.69 0.76
C THR A 178 -8.52 -21.57 0.69
N ASP A 179 -8.51 -22.58 -0.19
CA ASP A 179 -9.45 -23.72 -0.16
C ASP A 179 -8.82 -24.98 0.46
N LYS A 180 -7.66 -24.82 1.12
CA LYS A 180 -6.81 -25.89 1.69
C LYS A 180 -6.21 -26.85 0.66
N THR A 181 -6.30 -26.56 -0.64
CA THR A 181 -5.55 -27.33 -1.64
C THR A 181 -4.05 -27.21 -1.34
N GLU A 182 -3.40 -28.33 -1.03
CA GLU A 182 -1.97 -28.36 -0.74
C GLU A 182 -1.15 -28.15 -2.02
N LYS A 183 -0.05 -27.41 -1.88
CA LYS A 183 1.04 -27.34 -2.83
C LYS A 183 2.33 -27.78 -2.16
N SER A 184 3.23 -28.37 -2.95
CA SER A 184 4.47 -28.94 -2.45
C SER A 184 5.63 -28.64 -3.38
N PHE A 185 6.71 -28.09 -2.84
CA PHE A 185 7.92 -27.80 -3.60
C PHE A 185 9.15 -28.15 -2.76
N TYR A 186 10.09 -28.93 -3.33
CA TYR A 186 11.23 -29.52 -2.58
C TYR A 186 10.84 -30.24 -1.27
N GLY A 187 9.66 -30.85 -1.23
CA GLY A 187 9.14 -31.53 -0.05
C GLY A 187 8.65 -30.61 1.08
N ILE A 188 8.66 -29.29 0.88
CA ILE A 188 7.98 -28.31 1.74
C ILE A 188 6.53 -28.25 1.30
N LYS A 189 5.59 -28.29 2.25
CA LYS A 189 4.16 -28.22 1.99
C LYS A 189 3.52 -26.96 2.55
N SER A 190 2.61 -26.37 1.78
CA SER A 190 1.82 -25.19 2.14
C SER A 190 0.45 -25.29 1.50
N TYR A 191 -0.50 -24.45 1.90
CA TYR A 191 -1.73 -24.28 1.14
C TYR A 191 -1.55 -23.35 -0.06
N THR A 192 -2.36 -23.57 -1.08
CA THR A 192 -2.55 -22.65 -2.20
C THR A 192 -3.22 -21.38 -1.68
N MET A 193 -2.67 -20.22 -2.01
CA MET A 193 -3.13 -18.93 -1.50
C MET A 193 -3.78 -18.14 -2.64
N PHE A 194 -5.03 -17.72 -2.45
CA PHE A 194 -5.73 -16.84 -3.39
C PHE A 194 -5.53 -15.37 -3.07
N ASN A 195 -5.32 -15.10 -1.78
CA ASN A 195 -5.04 -13.79 -1.26
C ASN A 195 -4.03 -13.91 -0.12
N ARG A 196 -3.14 -12.93 0.07
CA ARG A 196 -2.28 -12.87 1.26
C ARG A 196 -1.96 -11.45 1.71
N MET A 197 -1.62 -11.31 2.99
CA MET A 197 -1.14 -10.08 3.63
C MET A 197 -0.07 -10.44 4.66
N TRP A 198 0.99 -9.66 4.75
CA TRP A 198 1.88 -9.70 5.91
C TRP A 198 1.24 -8.96 7.08
N CYS A 199 1.52 -9.44 8.29
CA CYS A 199 1.11 -8.76 9.50
C CYS A 199 2.21 -8.75 10.56
N LEU A 200 2.20 -7.71 11.38
CA LEU A 200 3.21 -7.43 12.41
C LEU A 200 2.51 -6.98 13.69
N LEU A 201 2.99 -7.43 14.86
CA LEU A 201 2.46 -6.90 16.13
C LEU A 201 3.07 -5.53 16.44
N ASP A 202 2.27 -4.63 17.00
CA ASP A 202 2.82 -3.44 17.65
C ASP A 202 3.13 -3.71 19.14
N LYS A 203 3.76 -2.73 19.80
CA LYS A 203 4.07 -2.78 21.25
C LYS A 203 2.82 -2.93 22.14
N LYS A 204 1.61 -2.74 21.60
CA LYS A 204 0.32 -2.89 22.29
C LYS A 204 -0.39 -4.20 21.93
N ASN A 205 0.28 -5.13 21.25
CA ASN A 205 -0.25 -6.42 20.80
C ASN A 205 -1.36 -6.33 19.74
N ASN A 206 -1.50 -5.19 19.04
CA ASN A 206 -2.42 -5.13 17.89
C ASN A 206 -1.76 -5.79 16.67
N ILE A 207 -2.53 -6.53 15.89
CA ILE A 207 -2.07 -7.08 14.61
C ILE A 207 -2.20 -5.99 13.56
N ASN A 208 -1.09 -5.57 12.96
CA ASN A 208 -1.06 -4.56 11.91
C ASN A 208 -0.85 -5.23 10.55
N ILE A 209 -1.79 -5.07 9.62
CA ILE A 209 -1.76 -5.66 8.28
C ILE A 209 -1.24 -4.65 7.24
N ASN A 210 -0.57 -5.17 6.20
CA ASN A 210 -0.13 -4.40 5.04
C ASN A 210 -1.13 -4.51 3.87
N ILE A 211 -0.72 -4.19 2.63
CA ILE A 211 -1.57 -4.44 1.45
C ILE A 211 -1.80 -5.94 1.19
N SER A 212 -2.98 -6.24 0.66
CA SER A 212 -3.34 -7.57 0.17
C SER A 212 -2.76 -7.85 -1.20
N TYR A 213 -2.33 -9.07 -1.46
CA TYR A 213 -1.92 -9.56 -2.79
C TYR A 213 -2.87 -10.63 -3.29
N PRO A 214 -3.18 -10.68 -4.60
CA PRO A 214 -2.61 -9.86 -5.67
C PRO A 214 -3.26 -8.46 -5.83
N THR A 215 -4.34 -8.17 -5.12
CA THR A 215 -5.16 -6.97 -5.38
C THR A 215 -4.45 -5.63 -5.11
N ARG A 216 -3.41 -5.64 -4.27
CA ARG A 216 -2.70 -4.46 -3.74
C ARG A 216 -3.60 -3.45 -3.02
N GLU A 217 -4.73 -3.93 -2.50
CA GLU A 217 -5.70 -3.12 -1.78
C GLU A 217 -5.51 -3.22 -0.27
N GLU A 218 -5.87 -2.15 0.44
CA GLU A 218 -6.10 -2.21 1.88
C GLU A 218 -7.43 -2.90 2.16
N ILE A 219 -7.41 -3.91 3.02
CA ILE A 219 -8.64 -4.55 3.48
C ILE A 219 -9.11 -3.81 4.73
N SER A 220 -10.42 -3.57 4.84
CA SER A 220 -10.99 -2.92 6.01
C SER A 220 -10.66 -3.70 7.29
N GLU A 221 -10.02 -3.02 8.25
CA GLU A 221 -9.70 -3.50 9.60
C GLU A 221 -10.85 -4.24 10.27
N LYS A 222 -12.05 -3.65 10.22
CA LYS A 222 -13.26 -4.24 10.84
C LYS A 222 -13.64 -5.55 10.17
N MET A 223 -13.54 -5.62 8.84
CA MET A 223 -13.85 -6.82 8.08
C MET A 223 -12.85 -7.92 8.42
N MET A 224 -11.56 -7.60 8.41
CA MET A 224 -10.50 -8.54 8.75
C MET A 224 -10.62 -9.03 10.19
N SER A 225 -10.85 -8.11 11.13
CA SER A 225 -11.01 -8.43 12.55
C SER A 225 -12.17 -9.38 12.80
N LYS A 226 -13.30 -9.19 12.12
CA LYS A 226 -14.46 -10.11 12.17
C LYS A 226 -14.11 -11.47 11.56
N ALA A 227 -13.48 -11.47 10.38
CA ALA A 227 -13.16 -12.68 9.65
C ALA A 227 -12.18 -13.56 10.44
N ILE A 228 -11.11 -12.97 10.99
CA ILE A 228 -10.05 -13.72 11.67
C ILE A 228 -10.23 -13.82 13.19
N GLY A 229 -11.07 -12.98 13.78
CA GLY A 229 -11.34 -12.99 15.21
C GLY A 229 -10.22 -12.38 16.06
N PHE A 230 -9.40 -11.51 15.50
CA PHE A 230 -8.37 -10.73 16.21
C PHE A 230 -8.61 -9.24 16.01
N ASP A 231 -8.10 -8.38 16.89
CA ASP A 231 -8.07 -6.95 16.61
C ASP A 231 -6.99 -6.66 15.58
N VAL A 232 -7.42 -6.19 14.41
CA VAL A 232 -6.56 -5.94 13.25
C VAL A 232 -6.63 -4.46 12.88
N LYS A 233 -5.47 -3.87 12.60
CA LYS A 233 -5.28 -2.49 12.17
C LYS A 233 -4.50 -2.44 10.87
N ASN A 234 -4.70 -1.42 10.05
CA ASN A 234 -3.79 -1.15 8.95
C ASN A 234 -2.51 -0.52 9.53
N ILE A 235 -1.36 -0.82 8.92
CA ILE A 235 -0.11 -0.14 9.28
C ILE A 235 -0.27 1.36 9.03
N ASP A 236 -0.22 2.15 10.10
CA ASP A 236 -0.29 3.62 10.08
C ASP A 236 1.02 4.25 10.54
N GLU A 237 1.17 5.58 10.43
CA GLU A 237 2.38 6.32 10.82
C GLU A 237 2.85 6.15 12.29
N LYS A 238 2.00 5.58 13.16
CA LYS A 238 2.28 5.35 14.58
C LYS A 238 2.77 3.92 14.83
N PHE A 239 2.76 3.06 13.82
CA PHE A 239 3.20 1.68 13.94
C PHE A 239 4.68 1.58 14.31
N ILE A 240 4.95 0.79 15.34
CA ILE A 240 6.28 0.37 15.76
C ILE A 240 6.20 -1.12 16.11
N SER A 241 7.04 -1.92 15.45
CA SER A 241 7.17 -3.36 15.70
C SER A 241 7.38 -3.66 17.18
N LYS A 242 6.69 -4.69 17.68
CA LYS A 242 6.83 -5.19 19.05
C LYS A 242 8.24 -5.70 19.33
N TYR A 243 8.81 -6.42 18.36
CA TYR A 243 10.14 -7.03 18.49
C TYR A 243 11.18 -6.31 17.65
N GLN A 244 12.40 -6.34 18.17
CA GLN A 244 13.60 -6.07 17.39
C GLN A 244 13.82 -7.15 16.34
N ILE A 245 14.50 -6.76 15.28
CA ILE A 245 14.90 -7.67 14.22
C ILE A 245 16.01 -8.60 14.69
N THR A 246 15.86 -9.89 14.41
CA THR A 246 16.92 -10.86 14.61
C THR A 246 17.94 -10.75 13.48
N LYS A 247 19.20 -10.50 13.83
CA LYS A 247 20.30 -10.35 12.88
C LYS A 247 20.88 -11.73 12.55
N ILE A 248 20.66 -12.19 11.33
CA ILE A 248 21.32 -13.39 10.80
C ILE A 248 21.91 -13.04 9.44
N GLU A 249 23.24 -12.88 9.41
CA GLU A 249 23.99 -12.61 8.20
C GLU A 249 23.93 -13.84 7.28
N ASN A 250 23.80 -13.61 5.98
CA ASN A 250 24.11 -14.65 5.00
C ASN A 250 25.62 -14.64 4.69
N MET A 251 26.09 -15.55 3.83
CA MET A 251 27.48 -15.75 3.41
C MET A 251 28.09 -14.54 2.67
N ASN A 252 27.32 -13.47 2.48
CA ASN A 252 27.73 -12.24 1.81
C ASN A 252 27.77 -11.04 2.78
N ASP A 253 27.72 -11.27 4.09
CA ASP A 253 27.73 -10.22 5.14
C ASP A 253 26.62 -9.15 4.97
N VAL A 254 25.55 -9.50 4.24
CA VAL A 254 24.40 -8.62 4.00
C VAL A 254 23.13 -9.21 4.57
N PHE A 255 22.33 -8.35 5.18
CA PHE A 255 20.98 -8.68 5.61
C PHE A 255 20.00 -8.05 4.63
N VAL A 256 19.21 -8.86 3.93
CA VAL A 256 18.25 -8.40 2.92
C VAL A 256 16.83 -8.57 3.46
N PHE A 257 16.09 -7.47 3.47
CA PHE A 257 14.64 -7.47 3.64
C PHE A 257 14.00 -7.13 2.31
N GLY A 258 13.46 -8.15 1.64
CA GLY A 258 12.57 -7.93 0.52
C GLY A 258 11.32 -7.16 0.98
N TYR A 259 10.80 -6.32 0.10
CA TYR A 259 9.43 -5.78 0.11
C TYR A 259 8.84 -5.48 1.50
N GLN A 260 9.25 -4.35 2.09
CA GLN A 260 8.60 -3.82 3.29
C GLN A 260 7.50 -2.84 2.86
N ASP A 261 6.29 -3.36 2.68
CA ASP A 261 5.11 -2.55 2.42
C ASP A 261 4.81 -1.64 3.60
N PHE A 262 4.68 -0.34 3.30
CA PHE A 262 4.44 0.73 4.25
C PHE A 262 5.35 0.73 5.46
N THR A 263 6.53 0.11 5.38
CA THR A 263 7.41 -0.08 6.53
C THR A 263 8.88 0.19 6.18
N GLU A 264 9.61 0.70 7.17
CA GLU A 264 11.04 0.96 7.08
C GLU A 264 11.76 0.50 8.35
N PHE A 265 13.07 0.27 8.21
CA PHE A 265 13.94 0.07 9.37
C PHE A 265 14.34 1.40 10.00
N LYS A 266 14.20 1.54 11.32
CA LYS A 266 14.81 2.64 12.09
C LYS A 266 15.70 2.07 13.19
N ASN A 267 16.73 2.83 13.53
CA ASN A 267 17.55 2.59 14.70
C ASN A 267 17.00 3.44 15.85
N GLU A 268 16.48 2.79 16.89
CA GLU A 268 16.04 3.43 18.12
C GLU A 268 16.85 2.88 19.29
N LYS A 269 17.65 3.74 19.96
CA LYS A 269 18.44 3.37 21.14
C LYS A 269 19.25 2.08 20.94
N ASP A 270 19.96 1.99 19.81
CA ASP A 270 20.77 0.84 19.40
C ASP A 270 19.98 -0.44 19.06
N LEU A 271 18.66 -0.35 18.93
CA LEU A 271 17.77 -1.44 18.49
C LEU A 271 17.21 -1.15 17.10
N HIS A 272 17.20 -2.16 16.24
CA HIS A 272 16.57 -2.06 14.93
C HIS A 272 15.12 -2.50 15.00
N LEU A 273 14.23 -1.56 14.70
CA LEU A 273 12.78 -1.76 14.68
C LEU A 273 12.23 -1.50 13.28
N ILE A 274 11.12 -2.16 12.98
CA ILE A 274 10.28 -1.85 11.82
C ILE A 274 9.29 -0.76 12.24
N HIS A 275 9.23 0.31 11.46
CA HIS A 275 8.31 1.44 11.62
C HIS A 275 7.48 1.62 10.36
N SER A 276 6.34 2.26 10.46
CA SER A 276 5.59 2.73 9.31
C SER A 276 6.32 3.83 8.53
N LYS A 277 6.53 3.64 7.22
CA LYS A 277 7.02 4.68 6.29
C LYS A 277 7.02 4.21 4.83
N LYS A 278 7.92 4.79 4.01
CA LYS A 278 8.14 4.50 2.59
C LYS A 278 8.30 3.01 2.32
N THR A 279 7.64 2.57 1.25
CA THR A 279 7.75 1.22 0.68
C THR A 279 9.11 1.02 0.04
N GLY A 280 9.72 -0.15 0.20
CA GLY A 280 10.94 -0.46 -0.53
C GLY A 280 11.58 -1.77 -0.12
N CYS A 281 12.63 -2.14 -0.85
CA CYS A 281 13.56 -3.17 -0.43
C CYS A 281 14.70 -2.53 0.34
N TYR A 282 15.12 -3.19 1.41
CA TYR A 282 16.18 -2.67 2.26
C TYR A 282 17.30 -3.68 2.38
N VAL A 283 18.51 -3.17 2.19
CA VAL A 283 19.73 -3.90 2.52
C VAL A 283 20.36 -3.23 3.72
N ILE A 284 20.65 -4.05 4.71
CA ILE A 284 21.29 -3.64 5.94
C ILE A 284 22.64 -4.33 6.01
N THR A 285 23.71 -3.54 6.08
CA THR A 285 25.07 -4.06 6.22
C THR A 285 25.37 -4.44 7.66
N LYS A 286 26.41 -5.24 7.83
CA LYS A 286 27.00 -5.64 9.11
C LYS A 286 27.13 -4.53 10.16
N ASN A 287 27.46 -3.31 9.72
CA ASN A 287 27.69 -2.19 10.64
C ASN A 287 26.44 -1.40 11.00
N PHE A 288 25.26 -1.68 10.42
CA PHE A 288 23.94 -1.08 10.70
C PHE A 288 23.81 0.46 10.68
N ASN A 289 24.92 1.19 10.60
CA ASN A 289 25.03 2.62 10.37
C ASN A 289 24.74 2.99 8.92
N GLU A 290 24.72 1.98 8.03
CA GLU A 290 24.40 2.13 6.62
C GLU A 290 23.17 1.28 6.28
N LYS A 291 21.99 1.81 6.59
CA LYS A 291 20.75 1.36 5.95
C LYS A 291 20.71 1.94 4.54
N LYS A 292 20.49 1.08 3.55
CA LYS A 292 20.28 1.51 2.16
C LYS A 292 18.97 0.97 1.63
N GLU A 293 18.16 1.88 1.12
CA GLU A 293 16.99 1.56 0.31
C GLU A 293 17.49 1.20 -1.09
N ILE A 294 17.04 0.06 -1.61
CA ILE A 294 17.34 -0.37 -2.97
C ILE A 294 16.04 -0.30 -3.76
N SER A 295 16.07 0.48 -4.84
CA SER A 295 14.90 0.77 -5.67
C SER A 295 14.62 -0.30 -6.72
N HIS A 296 15.62 -1.09 -7.11
CA HIS A 296 15.52 -2.09 -8.18
C HIS A 296 15.80 -3.51 -7.66
N PHE A 297 14.96 -4.47 -8.04
CA PHE A 297 15.06 -5.86 -7.57
C PHE A 297 16.25 -6.60 -8.15
N GLU A 298 16.61 -6.28 -9.40
CA GLU A 298 17.76 -6.82 -10.08
C GLU A 298 19.04 -6.56 -9.26
N ASP A 299 19.14 -5.40 -8.60
CA ASP A 299 20.29 -5.06 -7.77
C ASP A 299 20.43 -5.97 -6.55
N ILE A 300 19.31 -6.43 -5.97
CA ILE A 300 19.32 -7.40 -4.86
C ILE A 300 19.83 -8.75 -5.34
N TYR A 301 19.41 -9.17 -6.53
CA TYR A 301 19.90 -10.40 -7.15
C TYR A 301 21.41 -10.32 -7.40
N LEU A 302 21.89 -9.21 -7.96
CA LEU A 302 23.33 -8.98 -8.20
C LEU A 302 24.15 -8.97 -6.90
N LEU A 303 23.64 -8.36 -5.83
CA LEU A 303 24.26 -8.41 -4.49
C LEU A 303 24.37 -9.82 -3.96
N THR A 304 23.27 -10.57 -4.02
CA THR A 304 23.18 -11.90 -3.39
C THR A 304 23.97 -12.96 -4.16
N ASN A 305 24.34 -12.69 -5.41
CA ASN A 305 25.21 -13.55 -6.23
C ASN A 305 26.67 -13.10 -6.33
N LYS A 306 27.07 -12.03 -5.61
CA LYS A 306 28.42 -11.44 -5.69
C LYS A 306 28.80 -10.97 -7.10
N GLU A 307 27.83 -10.72 -7.96
CA GLU A 307 28.06 -10.13 -9.28
C GLU A 307 28.34 -8.63 -9.17
N LYS A 308 27.90 -8.00 -8.08
CA LYS A 308 28.27 -6.65 -7.67
C LYS A 308 28.44 -6.59 -6.17
N ASN A 309 29.33 -5.72 -5.70
CA ASN A 309 29.36 -5.33 -4.29
C ASN A 309 28.39 -4.17 -4.01
N LEU A 310 28.08 -3.93 -2.73
CA LEU A 310 27.16 -2.86 -2.34
C LEU A 310 27.62 -1.48 -2.81
N ASN A 311 28.92 -1.20 -2.79
CA ASN A 311 29.44 0.08 -3.25
C ASN A 311 29.16 0.28 -4.74
N GLU A 312 29.39 -0.72 -5.59
CA GLU A 312 29.16 -0.67 -7.04
C GLU A 312 27.70 -0.41 -7.42
N LEU A 313 26.75 -0.92 -6.63
CA LEU A 313 25.32 -0.70 -6.83
C LEU A 313 24.84 0.66 -6.38
N LEU A 314 25.53 1.26 -5.42
CA LEU A 314 25.23 2.61 -4.94
C LEU A 314 25.80 3.69 -5.86
N LEU A 315 26.63 3.33 -6.85
CA LEU A 315 27.15 4.28 -7.79
C LEU A 315 26.12 4.57 -8.88
N THR A 316 25.58 5.78 -8.85
CA THR A 316 24.83 6.32 -10.00
C THR A 316 25.83 6.96 -10.96
N GLU A 317 25.65 6.71 -12.24
CA GLU A 317 26.46 7.31 -13.29
C GLU A 317 26.02 8.77 -13.51
N CYS A 318 26.99 9.69 -13.50
CA CYS A 318 26.73 11.09 -13.83
C CYS A 318 26.37 11.23 -15.31
N SER A 319 25.23 11.85 -15.63
CA SER A 319 24.80 12.06 -17.03
C SER A 319 25.80 12.90 -17.84
N ILE A 320 26.61 13.74 -17.18
CA ILE A 320 27.57 14.65 -17.84
C ILE A 320 28.92 13.98 -18.09
N CYS A 321 29.49 13.30 -17.08
CA CYS A 321 30.87 12.81 -17.17
C CYS A 321 31.01 11.29 -17.13
N GLY A 322 29.93 10.54 -16.99
CA GLY A 322 29.98 9.08 -16.84
C GLY A 322 30.61 8.60 -15.53
N ASN A 323 31.07 9.51 -14.64
CA ASN A 323 31.65 9.11 -13.38
C ASN A 323 30.56 8.54 -12.46
N LYS A 324 30.81 7.33 -12.02
CA LYS A 324 30.02 6.59 -11.04
C LYS A 324 30.28 7.14 -9.63
N THR A 325 29.23 7.61 -8.95
CA THR A 325 29.35 8.16 -7.58
C THR A 325 28.08 7.95 -6.75
N THR A 326 28.22 7.98 -5.43
CA THR A 326 27.10 7.93 -4.49
C THR A 326 26.48 9.30 -4.19
N LYS A 327 27.07 10.40 -4.72
CA LYS A 327 26.65 11.78 -4.48
C LYS A 327 26.19 12.44 -5.76
N ILE A 328 24.95 12.17 -6.12
CA ILE A 328 24.28 12.69 -7.32
C ILE A 328 23.15 13.64 -6.92
N SER A 329 23.10 14.79 -7.57
CA SER A 329 21.98 15.73 -7.54
C SER A 329 21.14 15.50 -8.79
N PHE A 330 19.81 15.48 -8.66
CA PHE A 330 18.91 15.33 -9.80
C PHE A 330 18.47 16.70 -10.31
N ILE A 331 18.73 16.99 -11.59
CA ILE A 331 18.25 18.18 -12.32
C ILE A 331 17.49 17.68 -13.54
N ASN A 332 16.22 18.06 -13.70
CA ASN A 332 15.38 17.63 -14.83
C ASN A 332 15.34 16.09 -15.05
N GLY A 333 15.40 15.33 -13.96
CA GLY A 333 15.43 13.87 -14.02
C GLY A 333 16.81 13.27 -14.32
N GLU A 334 17.82 14.08 -14.63
CA GLU A 334 19.18 13.61 -14.85
C GLU A 334 20.02 13.68 -13.58
N GLY A 335 20.75 12.59 -13.31
CA GLY A 335 21.67 12.50 -12.18
C GLY A 335 23.03 13.12 -12.49
N ILE A 336 23.39 14.20 -11.82
CA ILE A 336 24.66 14.91 -12.01
C ILE A 336 25.52 14.79 -10.76
N CYS A 337 26.79 14.37 -10.92
CA CYS A 337 27.74 14.29 -9.81
C CYS A 337 28.13 15.67 -9.30
N LYS A 338 28.51 15.75 -8.02
CA LYS A 338 28.93 17.02 -7.40
C LYS A 338 30.01 17.77 -8.19
N SER A 339 31.02 17.09 -8.76
CA SER A 339 32.07 17.80 -9.50
C SER A 339 31.57 18.40 -10.81
N CYS A 340 30.64 17.73 -11.50
CA CYS A 340 30.01 18.29 -12.70
C CYS A 340 29.05 19.41 -12.31
N PHE A 341 28.28 19.21 -11.25
CA PHE A 341 27.42 20.24 -10.68
C PHE A 341 28.20 21.51 -10.28
N ASP A 342 29.41 21.35 -9.71
CA ASP A 342 30.28 22.46 -9.30
C ASP A 342 31.05 23.10 -10.47
N LYS A 343 31.22 22.39 -11.60
CA LYS A 343 31.95 22.87 -12.80
C LYS A 343 31.02 23.54 -13.80
N GLU A 344 29.82 22.99 -13.98
CA GLU A 344 28.82 23.56 -14.87
C GLU A 344 28.36 24.90 -14.31
N SER A 345 28.51 25.93 -15.14
CA SER A 345 27.94 27.23 -14.79
C SER A 345 26.45 27.14 -15.12
N LEU A 346 25.63 26.80 -14.12
CA LEU A 346 24.19 26.75 -14.34
C LEU A 346 23.72 28.16 -14.73
N ILE A 347 23.03 28.22 -15.86
CA ILE A 347 22.48 29.46 -16.39
C ILE A 347 21.19 29.73 -15.64
N CYS A 348 21.12 30.91 -15.00
CA CYS A 348 19.88 31.34 -14.37
C CYS A 348 18.80 31.49 -15.46
N CYS A 349 17.68 30.79 -15.37
CA CYS A 349 16.60 30.91 -16.36
C CYS A 349 16.07 32.36 -16.47
N GLU A 350 16.03 33.08 -15.34
CA GLU A 350 15.56 34.47 -15.27
C GLU A 350 16.49 35.52 -15.92
N CYS A 351 17.81 35.44 -15.70
CA CYS A 351 18.73 36.50 -16.14
C CYS A 351 19.75 36.04 -17.19
N GLY A 352 19.70 34.78 -17.60
CA GLY A 352 20.63 34.20 -18.57
C GLY A 352 22.10 34.19 -18.14
N HIS A 353 22.42 34.65 -16.92
CA HIS A 353 23.80 34.75 -16.48
C HIS A 353 24.28 33.41 -15.93
N PRO A 354 25.49 32.97 -16.33
CA PRO A 354 26.13 31.80 -15.75
C PRO A 354 26.60 32.11 -14.33
N TYR A 355 26.19 31.31 -13.35
CA TYR A 355 26.67 31.42 -11.97
C TYR A 355 27.45 30.17 -11.57
N LYS A 356 28.43 30.34 -10.67
CA LYS A 356 29.29 29.23 -10.20
C LYS A 356 28.98 28.76 -8.78
N ARG A 357 28.24 29.53 -7.95
CA ARG A 357 27.89 29.15 -6.56
C ARG A 357 26.57 29.78 -6.08
N LYS A 358 25.80 28.99 -5.32
CA LYS A 358 24.50 29.27 -4.66
C LYS A 358 23.35 29.55 -5.65
N PHE A 359 22.66 28.48 -6.01
CA PHE A 359 21.42 28.48 -6.77
C PHE A 359 20.31 27.87 -5.93
N ILE A 360 19.08 28.10 -6.37
CA ILE A 360 17.90 27.47 -5.82
C ILE A 360 17.10 26.93 -6.99
N THR A 361 16.64 25.69 -6.88
CA THR A 361 15.75 25.09 -7.87
C THR A 361 14.32 25.53 -7.57
N VAL A 362 13.73 26.27 -8.50
CA VAL A 362 12.32 26.70 -8.50
C VAL A 362 11.66 25.90 -9.61
N THR A 363 10.68 25.04 -9.30
CA THR A 363 9.93 24.28 -10.33
C THR A 363 10.81 23.59 -11.41
N ASN A 364 11.93 22.99 -10.99
CA ASN A 364 12.97 22.37 -11.84
C ASN A 364 13.86 23.31 -12.66
N GLU A 365 13.64 24.61 -12.58
CA GLU A 365 14.50 25.62 -13.20
C GLU A 365 15.53 26.16 -12.21
N VAL A 366 16.70 26.55 -12.73
CA VAL A 366 17.80 27.07 -11.91
C VAL A 366 17.70 28.59 -11.82
N ILE A 367 17.48 29.12 -10.61
CA ILE A 367 17.44 30.57 -10.36
C ILE A 367 18.62 30.99 -9.47
N CYS A 368 19.29 32.08 -9.85
CA CYS A 368 20.38 32.65 -9.06
C CYS A 368 19.85 33.37 -7.82
N THR A 369 20.65 33.44 -6.76
CA THR A 369 20.27 34.11 -5.51
C THR A 369 19.93 35.60 -5.67
N LYS A 370 20.48 36.30 -6.67
CA LYS A 370 20.10 37.68 -7.00
C LYS A 370 18.68 37.76 -7.57
N CYS A 371 18.34 36.95 -8.58
CA CYS A 371 16.98 36.90 -9.13
C CYS A 371 15.98 36.41 -8.09
N LYS A 372 16.39 35.46 -7.24
CA LYS A 372 15.58 35.00 -6.11
C LYS A 372 15.15 36.15 -5.18
N ASN A 373 16.11 36.99 -4.80
CA ASN A 373 15.86 38.12 -3.90
C ASN A 373 15.20 39.31 -4.61
N LYS A 374 15.22 39.36 -5.95
CA LYS A 374 14.66 40.46 -6.74
C LYS A 374 13.17 40.25 -7.03
N ASN A 375 12.75 39.01 -7.27
CA ASN A 375 11.36 38.68 -7.60
C ASN A 375 10.65 37.98 -6.43
N ASP A 376 11.05 38.28 -5.18
CA ASP A 376 10.40 37.79 -3.95
C ASP A 376 10.00 36.30 -3.94
N TYR A 377 10.89 35.40 -4.41
CA TYR A 377 10.56 33.97 -4.42
C TYR A 377 10.53 33.42 -2.98
N VAL A 378 9.37 32.89 -2.58
CA VAL A 378 9.12 32.32 -1.25
C VAL A 378 9.21 30.80 -1.30
N LYS A 379 9.61 30.18 -0.18
CA LYS A 379 9.66 28.73 -0.04
C LYS A 379 8.28 28.22 0.39
N CYS A 380 7.66 27.37 -0.43
CA CYS A 380 6.39 26.73 -0.10
C CYS A 380 6.53 25.89 1.17
N LYS A 381 5.72 26.17 2.21
CA LYS A 381 5.74 25.42 3.48
C LYS A 381 5.38 23.94 3.31
N LYS A 382 4.58 23.58 2.29
CA LYS A 382 4.04 22.22 2.07
C LYS A 382 5.02 21.30 1.34
N CYS A 383 5.53 21.74 0.18
CA CYS A 383 6.40 20.92 -0.67
C CYS A 383 7.89 21.30 -0.59
N ASN A 384 8.23 22.35 0.17
CA ASN A 384 9.58 22.90 0.27
C ASN A 384 10.18 23.43 -1.05
N ARG A 385 9.40 23.50 -2.14
CA ARG A 385 9.81 24.13 -3.41
C ARG A 385 9.72 25.64 -3.31
N TYR A 386 10.59 26.35 -4.00
CA TYR A 386 10.50 27.80 -4.13
C TYR A 386 9.58 28.15 -5.31
N PHE A 387 8.87 29.27 -5.22
CA PHE A 387 7.94 29.78 -6.24
C PHE A 387 7.85 31.31 -6.15
N GLU A 388 7.39 31.97 -7.21
CA GLU A 388 7.17 33.41 -7.23
C GLU A 388 5.91 33.73 -6.42
N SER A 389 6.04 34.53 -5.37
CA SER A 389 4.94 34.79 -4.43
C SER A 389 4.47 36.23 -4.52
N TYR A 390 3.15 36.41 -4.58
CA TYR A 390 2.48 37.69 -4.45
C TYR A 390 1.92 37.92 -3.03
N GLY A 391 2.48 37.25 -2.01
CA GLY A 391 2.08 37.36 -0.61
C GLY A 391 1.79 36.05 0.11
N ASP A 392 1.75 34.92 -0.61
CA ASP A 392 1.45 33.59 -0.05
C ASP A 392 2.69 32.76 0.26
N GLU A 393 2.60 31.88 1.26
CA GLU A 393 3.65 30.93 1.65
C GLU A 393 3.46 29.51 1.08
N ILE A 394 2.48 29.30 0.19
CA ILE A 394 2.14 28.02 -0.44
C ILE A 394 2.10 28.22 -1.96
N CYS A 395 2.83 27.40 -2.73
CA CYS A 395 2.94 27.57 -4.18
C CYS A 395 1.62 27.30 -4.92
N GLU A 396 1.46 27.88 -6.11
CA GLU A 396 0.27 27.69 -6.95
C GLU A 396 -0.02 26.21 -7.23
N GLU A 397 0.98 25.35 -7.47
CA GLU A 397 0.74 23.88 -7.57
C GLU A 397 0.19 23.25 -6.28
N CYS A 398 0.60 23.75 -5.11
CA CYS A 398 0.11 23.25 -3.82
C CYS A 398 -1.22 23.90 -3.42
N SER A 399 -1.51 25.08 -3.97
CA SER A 399 -2.73 25.86 -3.80
C SER A 399 -3.83 25.41 -4.77
N SER A 400 -3.48 25.10 -6.03
CA SER A 400 -4.36 24.52 -7.05
C SER A 400 -4.70 23.07 -6.74
N LYS A 401 -3.81 22.34 -6.05
CA LYS A 401 -4.17 21.08 -5.39
C LYS A 401 -5.16 21.24 -4.23
N ASN A 402 -5.42 22.46 -3.76
CA ASN A 402 -6.52 22.77 -2.84
C ASN A 402 -7.75 23.40 -3.56
N ASN A 403 -7.68 23.71 -4.87
CA ASN A 403 -8.75 24.42 -5.60
C ASN A 403 -9.23 23.70 -6.87
N LEU A 404 -8.93 22.42 -7.04
CA LEU A 404 -9.52 21.61 -8.09
C LEU A 404 -10.63 20.76 -7.49
N ILE A 405 -11.87 21.24 -7.62
CA ILE A 405 -13.01 20.33 -7.75
C ILE A 405 -12.59 19.37 -8.88
N CYS A 406 -12.32 18.11 -8.55
CA CYS A 406 -11.81 17.16 -9.55
C CYS A 406 -12.82 17.01 -10.69
N ASP A 407 -12.39 16.63 -11.89
CA ASP A 407 -13.26 16.53 -13.07
C ASP A 407 -14.54 15.71 -12.81
N ILE A 408 -14.46 14.68 -11.96
CA ILE A 408 -15.60 13.88 -11.51
C ILE A 408 -16.62 14.72 -10.72
N CYS A 409 -16.14 15.56 -9.80
CA CYS A 409 -16.98 16.48 -9.03
C CYS A 409 -17.45 17.66 -9.89
N HIS A 410 -16.66 18.13 -10.85
CA HIS A 410 -17.02 19.21 -11.77
C HIS A 410 -18.13 18.78 -12.74
N SER A 411 -17.98 17.62 -13.39
CA SER A 411 -19.00 17.05 -14.26
C SER A 411 -20.31 16.77 -13.50
N PHE A 412 -20.24 16.37 -12.22
CA PHE A 412 -21.43 16.20 -11.39
C PHE A 412 -22.17 17.53 -11.10
N ILE A 413 -21.43 18.63 -10.94
CA ILE A 413 -21.98 19.98 -10.70
C ILE A 413 -22.62 20.52 -11.99
N GLU A 414 -21.98 20.36 -13.15
CA GLU A 414 -22.49 20.86 -14.44
C GLU A 414 -23.70 20.07 -14.95
N GLU A 415 -23.76 18.76 -14.73
CA GLU A 415 -24.86 17.90 -15.21
C GLU A 415 -26.18 18.14 -14.44
N LYS A 416 -26.11 18.77 -13.26
CA LYS A 416 -27.23 19.05 -12.35
C LYS A 416 -27.51 20.55 -12.26
N ASN A 417 -27.78 21.21 -13.40
CA ASN A 417 -28.13 22.63 -13.54
C ASN A 417 -29.30 23.16 -12.65
N ASP A 418 -29.84 22.35 -11.75
CA ASP A 418 -30.80 22.70 -10.70
C ASP A 418 -30.18 22.47 -9.32
N LEU A 419 -30.31 23.48 -8.45
CA LEU A 419 -30.05 23.47 -7.00
C LEU A 419 -29.80 22.06 -6.43
N ILE A 420 -28.53 21.73 -6.20
CA ILE A 420 -28.14 20.50 -5.51
C ILE A 420 -28.83 20.52 -4.13
N ASP A 421 -29.79 19.61 -3.92
CA ASP A 421 -30.39 19.37 -2.61
C ASP A 421 -29.38 18.62 -1.73
N LEU A 422 -28.52 19.40 -1.08
CA LEU A 422 -27.38 18.92 -0.29
C LEU A 422 -27.80 18.16 0.98
N THR A 423 -29.09 18.19 1.35
CA THR A 423 -29.63 17.30 2.40
C THR A 423 -29.56 15.83 2.00
N LYS A 424 -29.34 15.55 0.71
CA LYS A 424 -29.22 14.19 0.15
C LYS A 424 -27.82 13.85 -0.33
N VAL A 425 -26.85 14.75 -0.24
CA VAL A 425 -25.46 14.49 -0.67
C VAL A 425 -24.68 13.95 0.53
N MET A 426 -24.10 12.75 0.41
CA MET A 426 -23.27 12.21 1.49
C MET A 426 -21.87 12.81 1.43
N PHE A 427 -21.46 13.46 2.52
CA PHE A 427 -20.13 14.04 2.68
C PHE A 427 -19.24 13.21 3.59
N VAL A 428 -17.97 13.13 3.22
CA VAL A 428 -16.93 12.42 3.96
C VAL A 428 -16.26 13.44 4.88
N THR A 429 -16.48 13.31 6.19
CA THR A 429 -15.71 14.07 7.20
C THR A 429 -14.44 13.31 7.57
N LYS A 430 -13.37 14.04 7.88
CA LYS A 430 -12.05 13.48 8.21
C LYS A 430 -12.05 12.57 9.45
N GLU A 431 -13.08 12.56 10.28
CA GLU A 431 -13.13 11.74 11.48
C GLU A 431 -14.56 11.24 11.80
N LYS A 432 -14.79 9.93 11.59
CA LYS A 432 -15.72 8.98 12.27
C LYS A 432 -16.55 8.09 11.31
N LYS A 433 -16.86 6.91 11.85
CA LYS A 433 -17.17 5.61 11.21
C LYS A 433 -18.65 5.37 10.81
N PHE A 434 -18.87 4.74 9.64
CA PHE A 434 -20.03 3.91 9.13
C PHE A 434 -21.43 4.58 8.96
N LYS A 435 -22.41 4.22 8.10
CA LYS A 435 -22.83 3.09 7.20
C LYS A 435 -23.65 3.71 6.01
N PRO A 436 -23.79 3.07 4.83
CA PRO A 436 -24.58 3.62 3.71
C PRO A 436 -26.09 3.46 3.92
N PHE A 437 -26.86 4.51 3.65
CA PHE A 437 -28.25 4.42 3.18
C PHE A 437 -28.29 5.01 1.75
N ASN A 438 -29.13 4.43 0.91
CA ASN A 438 -29.14 4.57 -0.54
C ASN A 438 -29.13 6.01 -1.10
N SER A 439 -28.53 6.12 -2.29
CA SER A 439 -28.76 7.09 -3.37
C SER A 439 -28.59 8.58 -3.04
N ASN A 440 -27.42 9.13 -3.36
CA ASN A 440 -27.21 10.35 -4.17
C ASN A 440 -25.71 10.72 -4.16
N GLY A 441 -25.24 11.40 -5.22
CA GLY A 441 -23.83 11.53 -5.63
C GLY A 441 -22.84 11.96 -4.53
N LYS A 442 -21.55 11.67 -4.75
CA LYS A 442 -20.46 11.93 -3.81
C LYS A 442 -19.57 13.06 -4.32
N VAL A 443 -19.30 14.02 -3.45
CA VAL A 443 -18.24 15.03 -3.61
C VAL A 443 -17.04 14.60 -2.76
N CYS A 444 -15.83 14.77 -3.28
CA CYS A 444 -14.60 14.43 -2.56
C CYS A 444 -14.40 15.33 -1.32
N CYS A 445 -13.74 14.85 -0.24
CA CYS A 445 -13.42 15.67 0.94
C CYS A 445 -12.73 16.98 0.58
N ASP A 446 -11.76 16.89 -0.32
CA ASP A 446 -10.90 18.01 -0.71
C ASP A 446 -11.66 19.04 -1.55
N CYS A 447 -12.76 18.63 -2.17
CA CYS A 447 -13.63 19.46 -3.00
C CYS A 447 -14.74 20.13 -2.17
N LEU A 448 -14.97 19.67 -0.94
CA LEU A 448 -16.13 20.04 -0.13
C LEU A 448 -16.01 21.45 0.46
N GLU A 449 -14.82 21.82 0.94
CA GLU A 449 -14.59 23.15 1.53
C GLU A 449 -14.84 24.24 0.49
N THR A 450 -14.30 24.09 -0.72
CA THR A 450 -14.50 25.01 -1.85
C THR A 450 -15.98 25.14 -2.23
N ILE A 451 -16.71 24.02 -2.36
CA ILE A 451 -18.15 24.05 -2.68
C ILE A 451 -18.95 24.71 -1.55
N CYS A 452 -18.58 24.46 -0.28
CA CYS A 452 -19.26 25.07 0.86
C CYS A 452 -19.09 26.59 0.89
N GLU A 453 -17.88 27.08 0.62
CA GLU A 453 -17.62 28.52 0.52
C GLU A 453 -18.37 29.15 -0.65
N GLU A 454 -18.28 28.59 -1.85
CA GLU A 454 -18.92 29.15 -3.06
C GLU A 454 -20.45 29.21 -2.93
N GLN A 455 -21.07 28.18 -2.34
CA GLN A 455 -22.52 28.10 -2.23
C GLN A 455 -23.09 28.60 -0.90
N LYS A 456 -22.24 29.17 -0.02
CA LYS A 456 -22.60 29.62 1.34
C LYS A 456 -23.27 28.52 2.18
N ILE A 457 -22.69 27.34 2.18
CA ILE A 457 -23.15 26.17 2.93
C ILE A 457 -22.40 26.12 4.27
N ILE A 458 -23.12 25.98 5.37
CA ILE A 458 -22.60 25.92 6.73
C ILE A 458 -22.81 24.51 7.30
N TYR A 459 -21.83 24.01 8.04
CA TYR A 459 -21.94 22.77 8.81
C TYR A 459 -22.54 23.04 10.19
N CYS A 460 -23.59 22.31 10.57
CA CYS A 460 -24.12 22.32 11.92
C CYS A 460 -23.39 21.31 12.79
N GLU A 461 -22.61 21.76 13.77
CA GLU A 461 -21.96 20.85 14.73
C GLU A 461 -22.94 20.05 15.58
N ASN A 462 -24.15 20.58 15.82
CA ASN A 462 -25.14 19.93 16.69
C ASN A 462 -25.84 18.74 16.02
N CYS A 463 -26.25 18.88 14.74
CA CYS A 463 -26.96 17.81 14.02
C CYS A 463 -26.09 17.09 12.97
N GLY A 464 -24.87 17.56 12.72
CA GLY A 464 -23.94 16.97 11.76
C GLY A 464 -24.34 17.15 10.30
N GLN A 465 -25.21 18.11 9.99
CA GLN A 465 -25.75 18.34 8.65
C GLN A 465 -25.19 19.64 8.05
N TYR A 466 -24.96 19.64 6.74
CA TYR A 466 -24.63 20.83 5.96
C TYR A 466 -25.90 21.47 5.42
N TYR A 467 -25.99 22.79 5.47
CA TYR A 467 -27.14 23.52 4.97
C TYR A 467 -26.78 24.89 4.40
N LYS A 468 -27.57 25.39 3.45
CA LYS A 468 -27.38 26.73 2.87
C LYS A 468 -27.75 27.80 3.89
N SER A 469 -26.85 28.74 4.18
CA SER A 469 -27.11 29.77 5.17
C SER A 469 -28.28 30.66 4.73
N ASN A 470 -29.14 30.99 5.70
CA ASN A 470 -30.16 32.02 5.56
C ASN A 470 -29.72 33.27 6.37
N GLU A 471 -30.42 34.39 6.22
CA GLU A 471 -30.08 35.65 6.90
C GLU A 471 -30.03 35.54 8.44
N GLU A 472 -30.62 34.50 9.02
CA GLU A 472 -30.63 34.27 10.47
C GLU A 472 -29.52 33.34 10.99
N ASN A 473 -28.72 32.72 10.11
CA ASN A 473 -27.71 31.69 10.43
C ASN A 473 -28.25 30.58 11.35
N LYS A 474 -29.50 30.15 11.14
CA LYS A 474 -30.12 29.05 11.89
C LYS A 474 -30.16 27.77 11.07
N CYS A 475 -29.81 26.65 11.68
CA CYS A 475 -29.96 25.34 11.07
C CYS A 475 -31.44 25.00 10.91
N PHE A 476 -31.91 24.75 9.69
CA PHE A 476 -33.32 24.40 9.46
C PHE A 476 -33.69 22.98 9.95
N VAL A 477 -32.68 22.13 10.26
CA VAL A 477 -32.91 20.76 10.74
C VAL A 477 -33.13 20.75 12.26
N CYS A 478 -32.34 21.50 13.03
CA CYS A 478 -32.42 21.50 14.50
C CYS A 478 -32.89 22.84 15.11
N GLY A 479 -32.99 23.91 14.34
CA GLY A 479 -33.47 25.23 14.77
C GLY A 479 -32.45 26.09 15.52
N GLU A 480 -31.25 25.56 15.80
CA GLU A 480 -30.22 26.30 16.54
C GLU A 480 -29.40 27.24 15.65
N LYS A 481 -28.92 28.35 16.24
CA LYS A 481 -27.96 29.24 15.59
C LYS A 481 -26.60 28.56 15.51
N THR A 482 -26.05 28.45 14.31
CA THR A 482 -24.63 28.08 14.11
C THR A 482 -23.76 29.30 14.36
N LEU A 483 -22.68 29.12 15.11
CA LEU A 483 -21.65 30.14 15.36
C LEU A 483 -20.85 30.46 14.10
#